data_AF-A0AAD8B2R5-F1
#
_entry.id   AF-A0AAD8B2R5-F1
#
_cell.length_a   1.000
_cell.length_b   1.000
_cell.length_c   1.000
_cell.angle_alpha   90.00
_cell.angle_beta   90.00
_cell.angle_gamma   90.00
#
_symmetry.space_group_name_H-M   'P 1'
#
loop_
_entity.id
_entity.type
_entity.pdbx_description
1 polymer ?
#
loop_
_entity_poly.entity_id
_entity_poly.type
_entity_poly.pdbx_seq_one_letter_code
_entity_poly.pdbx_strand_id
1 'polypeptide(L)'
;MCLYINAKYKVFKDVGVYEMCIYINAGYNVFKDVGVYEMCLYINVGYKVFKDVGVYEMCLYINARYKVFKDVGVYEMCLYINVGYKVFKDVGVYEMCLYINAGYKVFKDVRVYEMCLYINTGYKVFKDVRVYEMCLYINAGYKVFKDVGVYEMCLYINTGYKVFKDVGVYEMCLYINAGYKVFKDVGVYEMCLNN
;
A
#
# COMPACT_ATOMS: atom_id res chain seq x y z
N MET A 1 22.92 8.14 8.58
CA MET A 1 23.37 9.31 7.75
C MET A 1 22.16 9.91 7.03
N CYS A 2 22.04 11.24 6.96
CA CYS A 2 20.93 11.93 6.28
C CYS A 2 21.39 12.59 4.96
N LEU A 3 20.68 12.32 3.87
CA LEU A 3 20.92 12.96 2.56
C LEU A 3 19.79 13.95 2.23
N TYR A 4 20.17 15.16 1.87
CA TYR A 4 19.25 16.19 1.37
C TYR A 4 19.41 16.35 -0.15
N ILE A 5 18.30 16.26 -0.86
CA ILE A 5 18.25 16.23 -2.33
C ILE A 5 17.26 17.28 -2.80
N ASN A 6 17.78 18.37 -3.36
CA ASN A 6 16.97 19.42 -3.95
C ASN A 6 17.02 19.33 -5.49
N ALA A 7 15.84 19.14 -6.11
CA ALA A 7 15.57 19.15 -7.55
C ALA A 7 16.62 18.46 -8.46
N LYS A 8 16.70 17.11 -8.45
CA LYS A 8 17.62 16.34 -9.32
C LYS A 8 17.06 14.98 -9.75
N TYR A 9 17.62 14.45 -10.84
CA TYR A 9 17.60 13.02 -11.14
C TYR A 9 18.68 12.33 -10.30
N LYS A 10 18.33 11.28 -9.55
CA LYS A 10 19.30 10.47 -8.80
C LYS A 10 18.97 8.98 -8.88
N VAL A 11 20.04 8.19 -8.91
CA VAL A 11 19.97 6.73 -8.85
C VAL A 11 20.79 6.27 -7.67
N PHE A 12 20.16 5.47 -6.82
CA PHE A 12 20.79 4.70 -5.75
C PHE A 12 20.81 3.26 -6.22
N LYS A 13 22.00 2.69 -6.37
CA LYS A 13 22.19 1.34 -6.87
C LYS A 13 23.15 0.58 -5.95
N ASP A 14 22.86 -0.68 -5.68
CA ASP A 14 23.72 -1.59 -4.92
C ASP A 14 24.08 -1.02 -3.54
N VAL A 15 23.07 -0.53 -2.81
CA VAL A 15 23.28 0.15 -1.52
C VAL A 15 22.96 -0.79 -0.37
N GLY A 16 23.95 -1.04 0.49
CA GLY A 16 23.81 -1.77 1.74
C GLY A 16 24.24 -0.90 2.93
N VAL A 17 23.32 -0.48 3.80
CA VAL A 17 23.64 0.33 4.99
C VAL A 17 22.77 -0.06 6.17
N TYR A 18 23.23 0.24 7.39
CA TYR A 18 22.43 0.05 8.59
C TYR A 18 21.26 1.05 8.63
N GLU A 19 21.57 2.35 8.60
CA GLU A 19 20.56 3.41 8.64
C GLU A 19 20.64 4.33 7.42
N MET A 20 19.50 4.62 6.84
CA MET A 20 19.37 5.55 5.72
C MET A 20 18.23 6.54 5.95
N CYS A 21 18.54 7.84 5.96
CA CYS A 21 17.53 8.89 5.95
C CYS A 21 17.71 9.79 4.73
N ILE A 22 16.63 10.04 3.98
CA ILE A 22 16.68 10.84 2.75
C ILE A 22 15.50 11.81 2.69
N TYR A 23 15.83 13.09 2.52
CA TYR A 23 14.88 14.17 2.24
C TYR A 23 14.98 14.57 0.78
N ILE A 24 13.87 14.45 0.04
CA ILE A 24 13.81 14.84 -1.38
C ILE A 24 12.69 15.86 -1.59
N ASN A 25 13.07 17.06 -2.01
CA ASN A 25 12.10 18.10 -2.32
C ASN A 25 11.42 17.84 -3.66
N ALA A 26 12.20 17.76 -4.74
CA ALA A 26 11.70 17.53 -6.09
C ALA A 26 12.63 16.59 -6.88
N GLY A 27 12.08 15.80 -7.80
CA GLY A 27 12.88 15.08 -8.81
C GLY A 27 12.46 13.63 -9.08
N TYR A 28 13.19 13.02 -10.01
CA TYR A 28 13.05 11.61 -10.40
C TYR A 28 14.11 10.78 -9.67
N ASN A 29 13.70 9.80 -8.88
CA ASN A 29 14.65 8.98 -8.12
C ASN A 29 14.40 7.49 -8.30
N VAL A 30 15.48 6.76 -8.53
CA VAL A 30 15.47 5.29 -8.63
C VAL A 30 16.27 4.72 -7.48
N PHE A 31 15.68 3.76 -6.78
CA PHE A 31 16.31 2.91 -5.80
C PHE A 31 16.30 1.50 -6.37
N LYS A 32 17.48 0.94 -6.63
CA LYS A 32 17.64 -0.38 -7.22
C LYS A 32 18.63 -1.20 -6.40
N ASP A 33 18.28 -2.45 -6.09
CA ASP A 33 19.16 -3.37 -5.38
C ASP A 33 19.61 -2.76 -4.02
N VAL A 34 18.64 -2.42 -3.16
CA VAL A 34 18.88 -1.70 -1.90
C VAL A 34 18.52 -2.58 -0.71
N GLY A 35 19.48 -2.77 0.21
CA GLY A 35 19.32 -3.45 1.49
C GLY A 35 19.57 -2.51 2.66
N VAL A 36 18.59 -2.29 3.53
CA VAL A 36 18.75 -1.38 4.68
C VAL A 36 18.11 -1.96 5.93
N TYR A 37 18.69 -1.72 7.11
CA TYR A 37 18.02 -2.06 8.35
C TYR A 37 16.88 -1.05 8.62
N GLU A 38 17.21 0.23 8.79
CA GLU A 38 16.22 1.30 8.98
C GLU A 38 16.25 2.34 7.85
N MET A 39 15.11 2.56 7.19
CA MET A 39 14.97 3.51 6.10
C MET A 39 13.87 4.54 6.36
N CYS A 40 14.26 5.82 6.44
CA CYS A 40 13.35 6.96 6.52
C CYS A 40 13.42 7.82 5.26
N LEU A 41 12.28 8.03 4.59
CA LEU A 41 12.20 8.76 3.33
C LEU A 41 11.10 9.82 3.36
N TYR A 42 11.52 11.09 3.33
CA TYR A 42 10.62 12.25 3.25
C TYR A 42 10.64 12.85 1.86
N ILE A 43 9.45 13.03 1.29
CA ILE A 43 9.37 13.24 -0.14
C ILE A 43 8.21 14.18 -0.53
N ASN A 44 8.53 15.39 -0.98
CA ASN A 44 7.57 16.42 -1.39
C ASN A 44 6.95 16.24 -2.82
N VAL A 45 7.62 16.55 -3.95
CA VAL A 45 7.13 16.27 -5.34
C VAL A 45 8.06 15.39 -6.23
N GLY A 46 7.50 14.59 -7.16
CA GLY A 46 8.25 13.87 -8.22
C GLY A 46 8.13 12.33 -8.30
N TYR A 47 8.62 11.77 -9.40
CA TYR A 47 8.50 10.34 -9.74
C TYR A 47 9.51 9.46 -8.99
N LYS A 48 9.09 8.27 -8.56
CA LYS A 48 10.01 7.31 -7.93
C LYS A 48 9.78 5.87 -8.34
N VAL A 49 10.90 5.15 -8.43
CA VAL A 49 10.92 3.70 -8.64
C VAL A 49 11.76 3.08 -7.53
N PHE A 50 11.17 2.10 -6.85
CA PHE A 50 11.85 1.19 -5.94
C PHE A 50 11.80 -0.19 -6.59
N LYS A 51 12.97 -0.78 -6.83
CA LYS A 51 13.11 -2.07 -7.46
C LYS A 51 14.10 -2.92 -6.67
N ASP A 52 13.75 -4.16 -6.36
CA ASP A 52 14.63 -5.10 -5.68
C ASP A 52 15.11 -4.51 -4.34
N VAL A 53 14.16 -4.19 -3.45
CA VAL A 53 14.44 -3.50 -2.18
C VAL A 53 14.08 -4.38 -1.00
N GLY A 54 15.05 -4.60 -0.10
CA GLY A 54 14.88 -5.31 1.17
C GLY A 54 15.11 -4.37 2.33
N VAL A 55 14.13 -4.21 3.23
CA VAL A 55 14.29 -3.35 4.42
C VAL A 55 13.73 -4.01 5.67
N TYR A 56 14.36 -3.82 6.82
CA TYR A 56 13.74 -4.24 8.09
C TYR A 56 12.61 -3.27 8.46
N GLU A 57 12.93 -2.00 8.73
CA GLU A 57 11.94 -0.96 9.01
C GLU A 57 11.94 0.15 7.95
N MET A 58 10.78 0.40 7.34
CA MET A 58 10.62 1.42 6.30
C MET A 58 9.54 2.45 6.66
N CYS A 59 9.95 3.70 6.84
CA CYS A 59 9.06 4.85 7.01
C CYS A 59 9.10 5.78 5.79
N LEU A 60 7.94 6.01 5.17
CA LEU A 60 7.79 6.78 3.94
C LEU A 60 6.74 7.88 4.06
N TYR A 61 7.17 9.14 4.03
CA TYR A 61 6.28 10.32 4.04
C TYR A 61 6.26 11.00 2.67
N ILE A 62 5.07 11.12 2.08
CA ILE A 62 4.95 11.39 0.65
C ILE A 62 3.83 12.40 0.37
N ASN A 63 4.21 13.57 -0.17
CA ASN A 63 3.30 14.52 -0.78
C ASN A 63 3.20 14.29 -2.31
N ALA A 64 2.12 14.69 -2.97
CA ALA A 64 1.80 14.60 -4.43
C ALA A 64 2.75 13.90 -5.45
N ARG A 65 2.56 12.59 -5.79
CA ARG A 65 3.51 11.83 -6.65
C ARG A 65 2.99 10.60 -7.43
N TYR A 66 3.77 10.21 -8.45
CA TYR A 66 3.75 8.86 -9.06
C TYR A 66 4.82 7.97 -8.45
N LYS A 67 4.48 6.72 -8.09
CA LYS A 67 5.46 5.74 -7.58
C LYS A 67 5.22 4.34 -8.09
N VAL A 68 6.32 3.63 -8.24
CA VAL A 68 6.35 2.19 -8.51
C VAL A 68 7.22 1.52 -7.45
N PHE A 69 6.65 0.52 -6.79
CA PHE A 69 7.34 -0.45 -5.95
C PHE A 69 7.27 -1.79 -6.66
N LYS A 70 8.42 -2.38 -6.95
CA LYS A 70 8.54 -3.66 -7.63
C LYS A 70 9.54 -4.54 -6.88
N ASP A 71 9.17 -5.78 -6.61
CA ASP A 71 10.07 -6.75 -5.97
C ASP A 71 10.57 -6.21 -4.61
N VAL A 72 9.65 -5.92 -3.70
CA VAL A 72 9.95 -5.28 -2.41
C VAL A 72 9.62 -6.21 -1.25
N GLY A 73 10.59 -6.44 -0.38
CA GLY A 73 10.44 -7.18 0.88
C GLY A 73 10.68 -6.26 2.07
N VAL A 74 9.72 -6.15 2.99
CA VAL A 74 9.89 -5.34 4.20
C VAL A 74 9.37 -6.08 5.43
N TYR A 75 10.03 -5.94 6.58
CA TYR A 75 9.47 -6.44 7.83
C TYR A 75 8.34 -5.50 8.29
N GLU A 76 8.65 -4.25 8.62
CA GLU A 76 7.67 -3.24 9.00
C GLU A 76 7.65 -2.07 8.00
N MET A 77 6.46 -1.77 7.44
CA MET A 77 6.28 -0.67 6.49
C MET A 77 5.22 0.32 6.97
N CYS A 78 5.63 1.54 7.24
CA CYS A 78 4.76 2.69 7.52
C CYS A 78 4.80 3.69 6.37
N LEU A 79 3.63 3.99 5.79
CA LEU A 79 3.58 4.77 4.56
C LEU A 79 2.45 5.80 4.57
N TYR A 80 2.84 7.08 4.65
CA TYR A 80 1.95 8.24 4.65
C TYR A 80 1.93 8.91 3.27
N ILE A 81 0.73 9.01 2.70
CA ILE A 81 0.51 9.52 1.35
C ILE A 81 -0.58 10.57 1.37
N ASN A 82 -0.24 11.75 0.86
CA ASN A 82 -1.24 12.77 0.59
C ASN A 82 -1.94 12.53 -0.75
N VAL A 83 -1.25 12.74 -1.88
CA VAL A 83 -1.85 12.60 -3.21
C VAL A 83 -0.94 11.75 -4.11
N GLY A 84 -1.51 10.92 -4.98
CA GLY A 84 -0.72 10.31 -6.04
C GLY A 84 -1.23 9.04 -6.68
N TYR A 85 -0.54 8.64 -7.74
CA TYR A 85 -0.68 7.35 -8.41
C TYR A 85 0.39 6.39 -7.89
N LYS A 86 0.00 5.16 -7.52
CA LYS A 86 0.95 4.16 -7.04
C LYS A 86 0.70 2.79 -7.62
N VAL A 87 1.80 2.10 -7.88
CA VAL A 87 1.80 0.69 -8.24
C VAL A 87 2.70 -0.04 -7.26
N PHE A 88 2.14 -1.09 -6.65
CA PHE A 88 2.85 -2.07 -5.85
C PHE A 88 2.74 -3.40 -6.61
N LYS A 89 3.88 -3.95 -6.97
CA LYS A 89 3.98 -5.21 -7.71
C LYS A 89 4.98 -6.11 -7.01
N ASP A 90 4.61 -7.37 -6.79
CA ASP A 90 5.50 -8.37 -6.20
C ASP A 90 6.04 -7.89 -4.83
N VAL A 91 5.12 -7.62 -3.89
CA VAL A 91 5.44 -7.03 -2.58
C VAL A 91 5.14 -8.03 -1.46
N GLY A 92 6.13 -8.29 -0.61
CA GLY A 92 6.00 -9.06 0.62
C GLY A 92 6.26 -8.18 1.84
N VAL A 93 5.31 -8.11 2.78
CA VAL A 93 5.49 -7.35 4.02
C VAL A 93 5.01 -8.16 5.22
N TYR A 94 5.69 -8.07 6.36
CA TYR A 94 5.15 -8.64 7.60
C TYR A 94 4.04 -7.72 8.13
N GLU A 95 4.37 -6.49 8.53
CA GLU A 95 3.41 -5.49 8.98
C GLU A 95 3.35 -4.27 8.06
N MET A 96 2.16 -3.92 7.58
CA MET A 96 1.95 -2.77 6.69
C MET A 96 0.90 -1.81 7.25
N CYS A 97 1.33 -0.59 7.54
CA CYS A 97 0.45 0.54 7.85
C CYS A 97 0.47 1.58 6.72
N LEU A 98 -0.68 1.83 6.11
CA LEU A 98 -0.81 2.79 5.01
C LEU A 98 -1.89 3.84 5.30
N TYR A 99 -1.48 5.11 5.29
CA TYR A 99 -2.36 6.26 5.39
C TYR A 99 -2.42 7.01 4.06
N ILE A 100 -3.63 7.18 3.55
CA ILE A 100 -3.87 7.72 2.21
C ILE A 100 -4.95 8.78 2.25
N ASN A 101 -4.62 9.98 1.79
CA ASN A 101 -5.62 11.02 1.61
C ASN A 101 -6.34 10.91 0.24
N ALA A 102 -5.62 10.91 -0.87
CA ALA A 102 -6.22 10.81 -2.20
C ALA A 102 -5.35 10.05 -3.21
N GLY A 103 -6.00 9.40 -4.19
CA GLY A 103 -5.36 8.99 -5.43
C GLY A 103 -5.67 7.58 -5.92
N TYR A 104 -4.96 7.18 -6.96
CA TYR A 104 -5.13 5.89 -7.64
C TYR A 104 -4.07 4.90 -7.17
N LYS A 105 -4.47 3.66 -6.87
CA LYS A 105 -3.52 2.61 -6.48
C LYS A 105 -3.80 1.28 -7.15
N VAL A 106 -2.72 0.60 -7.51
CA VAL A 106 -2.73 -0.81 -7.94
C VAL A 106 -1.83 -1.59 -7.00
N PHE A 107 -2.39 -2.66 -6.45
CA PHE A 107 -1.69 -3.69 -5.73
C PHE A 107 -1.81 -4.97 -6.55
N LYS A 108 -0.67 -5.52 -6.95
CA LYS A 108 -0.59 -6.73 -7.75
C LYS A 108 0.42 -7.67 -7.12
N ASP A 109 0.05 -8.94 -6.95
CA ASP A 109 0.94 -9.97 -6.40
C ASP A 109 1.48 -9.57 -5.01
N VAL A 110 0.58 -9.25 -4.09
CA VAL A 110 0.92 -8.73 -2.75
C VAL A 110 0.64 -9.77 -1.68
N ARG A 111 1.60 -9.98 -0.78
CA ARG A 111 1.46 -10.83 0.41
C ARG A 111 1.79 -10.03 1.65
N VAL A 112 0.86 -9.99 2.60
CA VAL A 112 1.06 -9.30 3.87
C VAL A 112 0.60 -10.17 5.02
N TYR A 113 1.30 -10.15 6.15
CA TYR A 113 0.79 -10.79 7.36
C TYR A 113 -0.30 -9.89 7.97
N GLU A 114 0.07 -8.69 8.44
CA GLU A 114 -0.87 -7.71 8.98
C GLU A 114 -0.94 -6.44 8.12
N MET A 115 -2.15 -6.06 7.69
CA MET A 115 -2.37 -4.86 6.88
C MET A 115 -3.40 -3.93 7.52
N CYS A 116 -2.95 -2.73 7.89
CA CYS A 116 -3.82 -1.62 8.28
C CYS A 116 -3.83 -0.54 7.21
N LEU A 117 -5.02 -0.22 6.69
CA LEU A 117 -5.18 0.71 5.58
C LEU A 117 -6.23 1.79 5.89
N TYR A 118 -5.78 3.04 6.00
CA TYR A 118 -6.65 4.21 6.16
C TYR A 118 -6.72 5.01 4.87
N ILE A 119 -7.93 5.22 4.39
CA ILE A 119 -8.17 5.86 3.11
C ILE A 119 -9.27 6.90 3.24
N ASN A 120 -8.95 8.13 2.85
CA ASN A 120 -9.97 9.15 2.67
C ASN A 120 -10.64 9.01 1.30
N THR A 121 -9.95 9.23 0.18
CA THR A 121 -10.53 9.17 -1.16
C THR A 121 -9.70 8.38 -2.17
N GLY A 122 -10.33 7.78 -3.19
CA GLY A 122 -9.64 7.36 -4.41
C GLY A 122 -10.08 6.05 -5.04
N TYR A 123 -9.36 5.66 -6.09
CA TYR A 123 -9.59 4.43 -6.84
C TYR A 123 -8.54 3.38 -6.47
N LYS A 124 -8.94 2.13 -6.25
CA LYS A 124 -8.01 1.04 -5.95
C LYS A 124 -8.31 -0.23 -6.71
N VAL A 125 -7.24 -0.90 -7.10
CA VAL A 125 -7.26 -2.26 -7.62
C VAL A 125 -6.37 -3.12 -6.75
N PHE A 126 -6.92 -4.22 -6.26
CA PHE A 126 -6.22 -5.30 -5.61
C PHE A 126 -6.36 -6.52 -6.50
N LYS A 127 -5.22 -7.06 -6.95
CA LYS A 127 -5.16 -8.23 -7.81
C LYS A 127 -4.15 -9.21 -7.23
N ASP A 128 -4.52 -10.48 -7.10
CA ASP A 128 -3.63 -11.54 -6.60
C ASP A 128 -3.07 -11.18 -5.21
N VAL A 129 -3.95 -10.84 -4.27
CA VAL A 129 -3.57 -10.36 -2.92
C VAL A 129 -3.88 -11.41 -1.87
N ARG A 130 -2.93 -11.68 -0.98
CA ARG A 130 -3.12 -12.55 0.19
C ARG A 130 -2.75 -11.80 1.46
N VAL A 131 -3.66 -11.79 2.42
CA VAL A 131 -3.42 -11.16 3.72
C VAL A 131 -3.87 -12.09 4.83
N TYR A 132 -3.12 -12.14 5.94
CA TYR A 132 -3.59 -12.86 7.12
C TYR A 132 -4.65 -11.99 7.83
N GLU A 133 -4.26 -10.83 8.34
CA GLU A 133 -5.17 -9.88 8.98
C GLU A 133 -5.25 -8.56 8.20
N MET A 134 -6.47 -8.15 7.86
CA MET A 134 -6.72 -6.90 7.13
C MET A 134 -7.70 -6.00 7.87
N CYS A 135 -7.24 -4.83 8.31
CA CYS A 135 -8.07 -3.75 8.81
C CYS A 135 -8.10 -2.60 7.80
N LEU A 136 -9.30 -2.21 7.37
CA LEU A 136 -9.45 -1.27 6.26
C LEU A 136 -10.55 -0.24 6.50
N TYR A 137 -10.12 1.02 6.64
CA TYR A 137 -10.97 2.19 6.88
C TYR A 137 -11.05 3.05 5.62
N ILE A 138 -12.25 3.31 5.16
CA ILE A 138 -12.50 4.00 3.90
C ILE A 138 -13.60 5.05 4.07
N ASN A 139 -13.30 6.29 3.67
CA ASN A 139 -14.32 7.32 3.58
C ASN A 139 -15.06 7.31 2.23
N ALA A 140 -14.36 7.42 1.10
CA ALA A 140 -14.97 7.41 -0.22
C ALA A 140 -14.10 6.72 -1.28
N GLY A 141 -14.72 6.06 -2.27
CA GLY A 141 -13.99 5.67 -3.48
C GLY A 141 -14.51 4.45 -4.24
N TYR A 142 -13.79 4.12 -5.30
CA TYR A 142 -14.04 2.94 -6.13
C TYR A 142 -12.99 1.87 -5.83
N LYS A 143 -13.41 0.61 -5.68
CA LYS A 143 -12.49 -0.51 -5.44
C LYS A 143 -12.80 -1.72 -6.29
N VAL A 144 -11.74 -2.36 -6.74
CA VAL A 144 -11.77 -3.69 -7.35
C VAL A 144 -10.90 -4.61 -6.54
N PHE A 145 -11.47 -5.74 -6.15
CA PHE A 145 -10.78 -6.87 -5.57
C PHE A 145 -10.92 -8.05 -6.53
N LYS A 146 -9.79 -8.57 -6.99
CA LYS A 146 -9.73 -9.71 -7.91
C LYS A 146 -8.72 -10.72 -7.39
N ASP A 147 -9.10 -11.97 -7.28
CA ASP A 147 -8.21 -13.05 -6.83
C ASP A 147 -7.61 -12.72 -5.43
N VAL A 148 -8.49 -12.46 -4.44
CA VAL A 148 -8.09 -12.01 -3.10
C VAL A 148 -8.42 -13.05 -2.05
N GLY A 149 -7.44 -13.41 -1.21
CA GLY A 149 -7.63 -14.29 -0.06
C GLY A 149 -7.27 -13.56 1.24
N VAL A 150 -8.18 -13.56 2.21
CA VAL A 150 -7.93 -12.97 3.53
C VAL A 150 -8.36 -13.95 4.62
N TYR A 151 -7.57 -14.09 5.69
CA TYR A 151 -8.00 -14.87 6.85
C TYR A 151 -9.00 -14.05 7.67
N GLU A 152 -8.58 -12.94 8.24
CA GLU A 152 -9.45 -12.03 8.99
C GLU A 152 -9.55 -10.66 8.31
N MET A 153 -10.78 -10.18 8.10
CA MET A 153 -11.04 -8.88 7.48
C MET A 153 -11.98 -8.03 8.32
N CYS A 154 -11.50 -6.87 8.75
CA CYS A 154 -12.31 -5.79 9.33
C CYS A 154 -12.42 -4.62 8.35
N LEU A 155 -13.64 -4.25 8.00
CA LEU A 155 -13.91 -3.28 6.95
C LEU A 155 -14.89 -2.20 7.40
N TYR A 156 -14.40 -0.95 7.52
CA TYR A 156 -15.23 0.22 7.80
C TYR A 156 -15.34 1.11 6.56
N ILE A 157 -16.56 1.32 6.05
CA ILE A 157 -16.78 2.07 4.80
C ILE A 157 -17.94 3.04 4.91
N ASN A 158 -17.66 4.31 4.63
CA ASN A 158 -18.69 5.32 4.56
C ASN A 158 -19.40 5.33 3.18
N THR A 159 -18.68 5.62 2.09
CA THR A 159 -19.27 5.71 0.73
C THR A 159 -18.42 5.00 -0.33
N GLY A 160 -19.05 4.44 -1.38
CA GLY A 160 -18.30 4.03 -2.57
C GLY A 160 -18.90 2.92 -3.43
N TYR A 161 -18.18 2.56 -4.49
CA TYR A 161 -18.50 1.45 -5.39
C TYR A 161 -17.45 0.36 -5.25
N LYS A 162 -17.88 -0.90 -5.17
CA LYS A 162 -16.98 -2.05 -4.96
C LYS A 162 -17.30 -3.19 -5.92
N VAL A 163 -16.25 -3.78 -6.46
CA VAL A 163 -16.31 -5.03 -7.22
C VAL A 163 -15.44 -6.05 -6.51
N PHE A 164 -16.02 -7.22 -6.23
CA PHE A 164 -15.32 -8.38 -5.71
C PHE A 164 -15.48 -9.51 -6.73
N LYS A 165 -14.34 -10.06 -7.15
CA LYS A 165 -14.28 -11.19 -8.07
C LYS A 165 -13.26 -12.20 -7.56
N ASP A 166 -13.66 -13.46 -7.42
CA ASP A 166 -12.76 -14.54 -6.98
C ASP A 166 -12.15 -14.21 -5.60
N VAL A 167 -13.01 -13.98 -4.59
CA VAL A 167 -12.58 -13.54 -3.25
C VAL A 167 -12.95 -14.57 -2.18
N GLY A 168 -11.98 -14.99 -1.38
CA GLY A 168 -12.18 -15.87 -0.22
C GLY A 168 -11.81 -15.16 1.07
N VAL A 169 -12.72 -15.18 2.05
CA VAL A 169 -12.46 -14.66 3.40
C VAL A 169 -12.87 -15.69 4.44
N TYR A 170 -12.05 -15.93 5.46
CA TYR A 170 -12.44 -16.81 6.56
C TYR A 170 -13.39 -16.07 7.51
N GLU A 171 -12.94 -14.97 8.11
CA GLU A 171 -13.77 -14.12 8.98
C GLU A 171 -13.88 -12.70 8.44
N MET A 172 -15.11 -12.17 8.37
CA MET A 172 -15.38 -10.83 7.86
C MET A 172 -16.28 -10.03 8.79
N CYS A 173 -15.77 -8.91 9.30
CA CYS A 173 -16.52 -7.87 9.99
C CYS A 173 -16.71 -6.65 9.08
N LEU A 174 -17.95 -6.23 8.89
CA LEU A 174 -18.29 -5.20 7.90
C LEU A 174 -19.19 -4.12 8.52
N TYR A 175 -18.75 -2.87 8.44
CA TYR A 175 -19.54 -1.68 8.74
C TYR A 175 -19.67 -0.81 7.50
N ILE A 176 -20.88 -0.64 6.97
CA ILE A 176 -21.11 0.08 5.71
C ILE A 176 -22.31 1.01 5.80
N ASN A 177 -22.06 2.28 5.55
CA ASN A 177 -23.10 3.30 5.53
C ASN A 177 -23.83 3.36 4.17
N ALA A 178 -23.12 3.65 3.07
CA ALA A 178 -23.72 3.77 1.74
C ALA A 178 -22.82 3.28 0.60
N GLY A 179 -23.41 2.72 -0.46
CA GLY A 179 -22.67 2.40 -1.68
C GLY A 179 -23.17 1.18 -2.46
N TYR A 180 -22.61 1.00 -3.64
CA TYR A 180 -22.93 -0.11 -4.54
C TYR A 180 -21.88 -1.21 -4.44
N LYS A 181 -22.32 -2.46 -4.50
CA LYS A 181 -21.46 -3.64 -4.42
C LYS A 181 -21.80 -4.61 -5.54
N VAL A 182 -20.79 -5.17 -6.19
CA VAL A 182 -20.89 -6.26 -7.15
C VAL A 182 -20.03 -7.40 -6.65
N PHE A 183 -20.61 -8.60 -6.56
CA PHE A 183 -19.92 -9.82 -6.12
C PHE A 183 -20.01 -10.88 -7.21
N LYS A 184 -18.89 -11.54 -7.46
CA LYS A 184 -18.79 -12.72 -8.33
C LYS A 184 -17.79 -13.69 -7.72
N ASP A 185 -18.19 -14.95 -7.54
CA ASP A 185 -17.32 -16.00 -7.01
C ASP A 185 -16.69 -15.59 -5.65
N VAL A 186 -17.55 -15.23 -4.69
CA VAL A 186 -17.12 -14.77 -3.35
C VAL A 186 -17.59 -15.76 -2.28
N GLY A 187 -16.65 -16.24 -1.47
CA GLY A 187 -16.91 -17.12 -0.33
C GLY A 187 -16.48 -16.47 0.97
N VAL A 188 -17.36 -16.51 1.96
CA VAL A 188 -17.09 -16.07 3.34
C VAL A 188 -17.51 -17.19 4.29
N TYR A 189 -16.62 -17.60 5.19
CA TYR A 189 -16.95 -18.64 6.17
C TYR A 189 -17.78 -18.07 7.32
N GLU A 190 -17.35 -16.96 7.92
CA GLU A 190 -18.08 -16.26 8.98
C GLU A 190 -18.20 -14.75 8.69
N MET A 191 -19.38 -14.19 8.95
CA MET A 191 -19.69 -12.79 8.66
C MET A 191 -20.41 -12.11 9.82
N CYS A 192 -19.89 -10.96 10.24
CA CYS A 192 -20.56 -10.00 11.12
C CYS A 192 -20.89 -8.73 10.31
N LEU A 193 -22.17 -8.37 10.25
CA LEU A 193 -22.64 -7.20 9.52
C LEU A 193 -23.28 -6.21 10.48
N ASN A 194 -22.71 -5.02 10.59
CA ASN A 194 -23.32 -3.88 11.27
C ASN A 194 -23.63 -2.80 10.23
N ASN A 195 -24.90 -2.41 10.14
CA ASN A 195 -25.35 -1.31 9.28
C ASN A 195 -25.45 -0.02 10.10
#